data_AF-A0A8B9EEE0-F1
#
_entry.id   AF-A0A8B9EEE0-F1
#
_cell.length_a   1.000
_cell.length_b   1.000
_cell.length_c   1.000
_cell.angle_alpha   90.00
_cell.angle_beta   90.00
_cell.angle_gamma   90.00
#
_symmetry.space_group_name_H-M   'P 1'
#
loop_
_entity.id
_entity.type
_entity.pdbx_description
1 polymer ?
#
loop_
_entity_poly.entity_id
_entity_poly.type
_entity_poly.pdbx_seq_one_letter_code
_entity_poly.pdbx_strand_id
1 'polypeptide(L)'
;AEAAEMASREEAEAQVSELDLLSSMFPREEEFLVTDPLALAELKLSAESEATEVPSSKVQFILNVKPEVPGASMVEFSMVCALPFKYPTVPPEITVRSPLLSRSQQIQLNSDLKTYLMQNCSGEPCMLSAREWVKDHASAYIDRELSASSVMTSNTTQSEDVIFTRLWIYSHHIYNKQKRKNIIEWAKELSLSGFSMPGKPGVVCVEGLQSNCEEFWSRVKRLTWKRILIRHREDVSLEGGGHAEIQKQRKFSALEEKCFDAHGPRGNHMDLGQLYQFLEKKGCADIFQMYFGVEG
;
A
#
# COMPACT_ATOMS: atom_id res chain seq x y z
N ALA A 1 5.42 26.26 12.60
CA ALA A 1 4.72 26.91 11.48
C ALA A 1 5.78 27.68 10.73
N GLU A 2 6.36 27.04 9.73
CA GLU A 2 7.33 27.68 8.83
C GLU A 2 6.49 28.51 7.85
N ALA A 3 6.70 29.82 7.82
CA ALA A 3 6.01 30.69 6.88
C ALA A 3 6.36 30.22 5.47
N ALA A 4 5.37 29.72 4.73
CA ALA A 4 5.56 29.42 3.32
C ALA A 4 5.90 30.73 2.61
N GLU A 5 7.04 30.78 1.94
CA GLU A 5 7.46 31.90 1.11
C GLU A 5 7.42 31.37 -0.33
N MET A 6 6.48 31.87 -1.15
CA MET A 6 6.56 31.69 -2.60
C MET A 6 7.82 32.39 -3.08
N ALA A 7 8.70 31.69 -3.81
CA ALA A 7 10.05 32.20 -4.05
C ALA A 7 10.15 33.15 -5.26
N SER A 8 9.19 33.16 -6.20
CA SER A 8 9.10 34.18 -7.26
C SER A 8 7.75 34.18 -8.00
N ARG A 9 7.32 35.34 -8.52
CA ARG A 9 6.18 35.47 -9.47
C ARG A 9 6.36 34.56 -10.69
N GLU A 10 7.60 34.39 -11.15
CA GLU A 10 7.94 33.54 -12.30
C GLU A 10 7.62 32.05 -12.03
N GLU A 11 7.78 31.58 -10.78
CA GLU A 11 7.43 30.21 -10.40
C GLU A 11 5.91 30.00 -10.41
N ALA A 12 5.16 31.02 -9.96
CA ALA A 12 3.70 31.00 -10.00
C ALA A 12 3.17 30.99 -11.45
N GLU A 13 3.72 31.85 -12.31
CA GLU A 13 3.38 31.90 -13.74
C GLU A 13 3.72 30.57 -14.45
N ALA A 14 4.86 29.95 -14.12
CA ALA A 14 5.25 28.65 -14.65
C ALA A 14 4.27 27.53 -14.22
N GLN A 15 3.87 27.52 -12.95
CA GLN A 15 2.89 26.56 -12.43
C GLN A 15 1.51 26.72 -13.10
N VAL A 16 1.01 27.95 -13.21
CA VAL A 16 -0.28 28.23 -13.86
C VAL A 16 -0.24 27.81 -15.33
N SER A 17 0.84 28.15 -16.04
CA SER A 17 1.01 27.82 -17.46
C SER A 17 1.00 26.30 -17.68
N GLU A 18 1.68 25.53 -16.83
CA GLU A 18 1.70 24.07 -16.94
C GLU A 18 0.34 23.46 -16.60
N LEU A 19 -0.37 23.96 -15.59
CA LEU A 19 -1.70 23.47 -15.22
C LEU A 19 -2.74 23.76 -16.32
N ASP A 20 -2.68 24.93 -16.96
CA ASP A 20 -3.55 25.28 -18.08
C ASP A 20 -3.22 24.40 -19.31
N LEU A 21 -1.93 24.09 -19.55
CA LEU A 21 -1.52 23.13 -20.58
C LEU A 21 -2.07 21.72 -20.30
N LEU A 22 -1.94 21.22 -19.07
CA LEU A 22 -2.48 19.93 -18.67
C LEU A 22 -4.00 19.88 -18.86
N SER A 23 -4.72 20.93 -18.47
CA SER A 23 -6.16 21.03 -18.68
C SER A 23 -6.55 21.03 -20.17
N SER A 24 -5.71 21.57 -21.04
CA SER A 24 -5.94 21.57 -22.49
C SER A 24 -5.65 20.21 -23.12
N MET A 25 -4.58 19.54 -22.69
CA MET A 25 -4.17 18.23 -23.19
C MET A 25 -5.06 17.09 -22.69
N PHE A 26 -5.61 17.23 -21.48
CA PHE A 26 -6.42 16.22 -20.79
C PHE A 26 -7.77 16.82 -20.36
N PRO A 27 -8.67 17.13 -21.31
CA PRO A 27 -9.89 17.87 -21.03
C PRO A 27 -10.96 17.07 -20.26
N ARG A 28 -10.77 15.77 -20.06
CA ARG A 28 -11.72 14.90 -19.35
C ARG A 28 -11.40 14.88 -17.86
N GLU A 29 -12.43 14.95 -17.01
CA GLU A 29 -12.28 14.83 -15.55
C GLU A 29 -11.68 13.48 -15.12
N GLU A 30 -11.86 12.44 -15.94
CA GLU A 30 -11.22 11.13 -15.75
C GLU A 30 -9.72 11.13 -16.04
N GLU A 31 -9.19 12.15 -16.71
CA GLU A 31 -7.78 12.23 -17.12
C GLU A 31 -7.02 13.26 -16.28
N PHE A 32 -7.63 14.40 -15.96
CA PHE A 32 -7.06 15.45 -15.12
C PHE A 32 -8.13 16.08 -14.22
N LEU A 33 -7.84 16.15 -12.92
CA LEU A 33 -8.75 16.73 -11.92
C LEU A 33 -7.97 17.49 -10.85
N VAL A 34 -8.20 18.80 -10.76
CA VAL A 34 -7.70 19.62 -9.65
C VAL A 34 -8.53 19.35 -8.40
N THR A 35 -7.90 18.85 -7.33
CA THR A 35 -8.61 18.44 -6.11
C THR A 35 -8.88 19.60 -5.17
N ASP A 36 -8.13 20.68 -5.31
CA ASP A 36 -8.30 21.92 -4.55
C ASP A 36 -8.40 23.14 -5.49
N PRO A 37 -9.62 23.49 -5.93
CA PRO A 37 -9.84 24.66 -6.79
C PRO A 37 -9.49 25.99 -6.13
N LEU A 38 -9.51 26.07 -4.80
CA LEU A 38 -9.18 27.30 -4.08
C LEU A 38 -7.67 27.58 -4.17
N ALA A 39 -6.84 26.56 -3.94
CA ALA A 39 -5.39 26.69 -4.09
C ALA A 39 -4.99 27.12 -5.52
N LEU A 40 -5.69 26.62 -6.55
CA LEU A 40 -5.47 27.06 -7.93
C LEU A 40 -5.87 28.52 -8.15
N ALA A 41 -7.00 28.96 -7.59
CA ALA A 41 -7.44 30.35 -7.70
C ALA A 41 -6.45 31.31 -7.01
N GLU A 42 -5.98 30.96 -5.82
CA GLU A 42 -4.93 31.70 -5.09
C GLU A 42 -3.63 31.77 -5.90
N LEU A 43 -3.21 30.64 -6.50
CA LEU A 43 -2.04 30.60 -7.38
C LEU A 43 -2.20 31.52 -8.61
N LYS A 44 -3.37 31.52 -9.28
CA LYS A 44 -3.62 32.41 -10.42
C LYS A 44 -3.55 33.89 -10.03
N LEU A 45 -4.12 34.25 -8.88
CA LEU A 45 -4.04 35.61 -8.35
C LEU A 45 -2.58 36.03 -8.08
N SER A 46 -1.77 35.12 -7.54
CA SER A 46 -0.35 35.37 -7.27
C SER A 46 0.53 35.47 -8.52
N ALA A 47 0.09 34.89 -9.64
CA ALA A 47 0.75 35.02 -10.94
C ALA A 47 0.37 36.35 -11.64
N GLU A 48 -0.87 36.83 -11.46
CA GLU A 48 -1.40 38.03 -12.11
C GLU A 48 -1.02 39.35 -11.41
N SER A 49 -0.85 39.33 -10.09
CA SER A 49 -0.60 40.52 -9.26
C SER A 49 0.66 40.33 -8.40
N GLU A 50 1.37 41.42 -8.08
CA GLU A 50 2.38 41.46 -6.99
C GLU A 50 1.69 41.34 -5.61
N ALA A 51 0.75 40.40 -5.47
CA ALA A 51 0.00 40.19 -4.25
C ALA A 51 0.95 39.65 -3.17
N THR A 52 1.05 40.38 -2.07
CA THR A 52 1.79 40.01 -0.84
C THR A 52 1.25 38.78 -0.12
N GLU A 53 0.14 38.20 -0.59
CA GLU A 53 -0.52 37.06 0.05
C GLU A 53 -0.04 35.76 -0.57
N VAL A 54 0.74 35.00 0.21
CA VAL A 54 1.20 33.66 -0.17
C VAL A 54 0.00 32.72 -0.21
N PRO A 55 -0.13 31.85 -1.23
CA PRO A 55 -1.19 30.86 -1.27
C PRO A 55 -1.21 30.02 0.01
N SER A 56 -2.40 29.75 0.51
CA SER A 56 -2.61 29.07 1.78
C SER A 56 -2.22 27.59 1.74
N SER A 57 -2.15 27.00 0.55
CA SER A 57 -1.84 25.60 0.31
C SER A 57 -1.26 25.37 -1.09
N LYS A 58 -0.50 24.28 -1.23
CA LYS A 58 0.01 23.83 -2.53
C LYS A 58 -1.14 23.31 -3.42
N VAL A 59 -1.05 23.57 -4.72
CA VAL A 59 -2.01 23.01 -5.68
C VAL A 59 -1.86 21.49 -5.73
N GLN A 60 -2.98 20.80 -5.53
CA GLN A 60 -3.07 19.34 -5.63
C GLN A 60 -4.02 18.95 -6.74
N PHE A 61 -3.64 17.91 -7.49
CA PHE A 61 -4.44 17.40 -8.59
C PHE A 61 -4.14 15.92 -8.83
N ILE A 62 -5.03 15.28 -9.58
CA ILE A 62 -4.90 13.92 -10.06
C ILE A 62 -4.67 13.98 -11.56
N LEU A 63 -3.66 13.25 -12.04
CA LEU A 63 -3.35 13.08 -13.45
C LEU A 63 -3.32 11.59 -13.75
N ASN A 64 -4.32 11.09 -14.47
CA ASN A 64 -4.45 9.66 -14.75
C ASN A 64 -3.67 9.29 -16.04
N VAL A 65 -3.08 8.09 -15.99
CA VAL A 65 -2.28 7.51 -17.06
C VAL A 65 -2.86 6.15 -17.41
N LYS A 66 -3.13 5.98 -18.71
CA LYS A 66 -3.58 4.72 -19.30
C LYS A 66 -2.51 4.30 -20.30
N PRO A 67 -1.61 3.35 -19.95
CA PRO A 67 -0.64 2.83 -20.89
C PRO A 67 -1.37 2.07 -22.00
N GLU A 68 -1.07 2.40 -23.26
CA GLU A 68 -1.58 1.64 -24.40
C GLU A 68 -0.79 0.33 -24.51
N VAL A 69 -1.30 -0.73 -23.91
CA VAL A 69 -0.75 -2.09 -24.07
C VAL A 69 -1.62 -2.85 -25.08
N PRO A 70 -1.10 -3.21 -26.27
CA PRO A 70 -1.86 -3.99 -27.25
C PRO A 70 -2.29 -5.34 -26.68
N GLY A 71 -3.61 -5.57 -26.53
CA GLY A 71 -4.18 -6.87 -26.15
C GLY A 71 -4.30 -7.15 -24.64
N ALA A 72 -3.97 -6.20 -23.76
CA ALA A 72 -4.16 -6.34 -22.31
C ALA A 72 -5.34 -5.48 -21.80
N SER A 73 -5.89 -5.83 -20.63
CA SER A 73 -6.85 -4.99 -19.91
C SER A 73 -6.25 -3.59 -19.73
N MET A 74 -6.95 -2.54 -20.14
CA MET A 74 -6.53 -1.14 -19.91
C MET A 74 -6.26 -0.97 -18.41
N VAL A 75 -4.98 -0.82 -18.04
CA VAL A 75 -4.59 -0.55 -16.67
C VAL A 75 -4.59 0.95 -16.47
N GLU A 76 -5.32 1.42 -15.47
CA GLU A 76 -5.28 2.82 -15.07
C GLU A 76 -4.32 3.00 -13.88
N PHE A 77 -3.46 4.00 -14.01
CA PHE A 77 -2.60 4.50 -12.94
C PHE A 77 -3.00 5.93 -12.62
N SER A 78 -3.24 6.21 -11.35
CA SER A 78 -3.55 7.55 -10.85
C SER A 78 -2.30 8.18 -10.25
N MET A 79 -1.83 9.27 -10.84
CA MET A 79 -0.80 10.11 -10.26
C MET A 79 -1.46 11.17 -9.38
N VAL A 80 -1.23 11.09 -8.07
CA VAL A 80 -1.60 12.15 -7.12
C VAL A 80 -0.42 13.10 -7.04
N CYS A 81 -0.63 14.33 -7.49
CA CYS A 81 0.41 15.32 -7.68
C CYS A 81 0.17 16.52 -6.76
N ALA A 82 1.25 17.08 -6.24
CA ALA A 82 1.23 18.37 -5.56
C ALA A 82 2.43 19.21 -6.01
N LEU A 83 2.19 20.49 -6.32
CA LEU A 83 3.23 21.44 -6.74
C LEU A 83 3.69 22.25 -5.52
N PRO A 84 4.94 22.06 -5.03
CA PRO A 84 5.49 22.94 -4.01
C PRO A 84 5.51 24.40 -4.47
N PHE A 85 5.49 25.35 -3.54
CA PHE A 85 5.52 26.78 -3.88
C PHE A 85 6.74 27.21 -4.70
N LYS A 86 7.85 26.48 -4.59
CA LYS A 86 9.09 26.73 -5.34
C LYS A 86 9.23 25.89 -6.61
N TYR A 87 8.19 25.19 -7.03
CA TYR A 87 8.22 24.45 -8.29
C TYR A 87 8.18 25.46 -9.46
N PRO A 88 8.99 25.31 -10.53
CA PRO A 88 9.80 24.12 -10.88
C PRO A 88 11.24 24.08 -10.35
N THR A 89 11.67 25.05 -9.56
CA THR A 89 13.01 25.07 -8.94
C THR A 89 13.24 23.83 -8.06
N VAL A 90 12.20 23.36 -7.37
CA VAL A 90 12.16 22.06 -6.69
C VAL A 90 11.23 21.09 -7.41
N PRO A 91 11.49 19.77 -7.39
CA PRO A 91 10.65 18.80 -8.08
C PRO A 91 9.24 18.70 -7.46
N PRO A 92 8.25 18.25 -8.24
CA PRO A 92 6.89 18.08 -7.76
C PRO A 92 6.81 16.86 -6.83
N GLU A 93 5.81 16.85 -5.96
CA GLU A 93 5.51 15.68 -5.13
C GLU A 93 4.50 14.80 -5.87
N ILE A 94 4.96 13.63 -6.35
CA ILE A 94 4.11 12.72 -7.10
C ILE A 94 4.03 11.38 -6.37
N THR A 95 2.80 10.88 -6.20
CA THR A 95 2.53 9.51 -5.74
C THR A 95 1.63 8.80 -6.74
N VAL A 96 2.15 7.75 -7.38
CA VAL A 96 1.40 6.90 -8.29
C VAL A 96 0.74 5.77 -7.53
N ARG A 97 -0.52 5.50 -7.89
CA ARG A 97 -1.34 4.41 -7.35
C ARG A 97 -2.02 3.67 -8.49
N SER A 98 -2.18 2.37 -8.34
CA SER A 98 -3.05 1.56 -9.19
C SER A 98 -3.61 0.42 -8.35
N PRO A 99 -4.87 0.02 -8.56
CA PRO A 99 -5.43 -1.14 -7.88
C PRO A 99 -4.70 -2.46 -8.20
N LEU A 100 -3.90 -2.48 -9.28
CA LEU A 100 -3.12 -3.63 -9.71
C LEU A 100 -1.69 -3.66 -9.13
N LEU A 101 -1.23 -2.58 -8.49
CA LEU A 101 0.09 -2.55 -7.85
C LEU A 101 -0.01 -3.08 -6.42
N SER A 102 0.85 -4.03 -6.07
CA SER A 102 1.13 -4.40 -4.68
C SER A 102 1.83 -3.26 -3.94
N ARG A 103 1.88 -3.32 -2.60
CA ARG A 103 2.54 -2.27 -1.81
C ARG A 103 4.04 -2.15 -2.13
N SER A 104 4.72 -3.27 -2.37
CA SER A 104 6.15 -3.26 -2.74
C SER A 104 6.38 -2.72 -4.15
N GLN A 105 5.54 -3.11 -5.13
CA GLN A 105 5.58 -2.56 -6.48
C GLN A 105 5.30 -1.05 -6.48
N GLN A 106 4.31 -0.60 -5.71
CA GLN A 106 4.00 0.82 -5.56
C GLN A 106 5.15 1.58 -4.89
N ILE A 107 5.78 1.04 -3.84
CA ILE A 107 6.95 1.68 -3.21
C ILE A 107 8.10 1.78 -4.20
N GLN A 108 8.40 0.69 -4.92
CA GLN A 108 9.49 0.68 -5.90
C GLN A 108 9.23 1.67 -7.03
N LEU A 109 8.04 1.64 -7.65
CA LEU A 109 7.65 2.55 -8.71
C LEU A 109 7.73 4.02 -8.26
N ASN A 110 7.26 4.34 -7.05
CA ASN A 110 7.35 5.70 -6.52
C ASN A 110 8.80 6.11 -6.17
N SER A 111 9.63 5.15 -5.73
CA SER A 111 11.06 5.40 -5.49
C SER A 111 11.81 5.68 -6.79
N ASP A 112 11.52 4.91 -7.84
CA ASP A 112 12.15 5.05 -9.15
C ASP A 112 11.68 6.34 -9.83
N LEU A 113 10.38 6.66 -9.73
CA LEU A 113 9.84 7.95 -10.19
C LEU A 113 10.49 9.12 -9.46
N LYS A 114 10.63 9.05 -8.13
CA LYS A 114 11.30 10.10 -7.36
C LYS A 114 12.75 10.29 -7.81
N THR A 115 13.45 9.20 -8.08
CA THR A 115 14.83 9.24 -8.60
C THR A 115 14.88 9.89 -9.98
N TYR A 116 13.95 9.53 -10.88
CA TYR A 116 13.81 10.16 -12.19
C TYR A 116 13.57 11.67 -12.08
N LEU A 117 12.63 12.12 -11.23
CA LEU A 117 12.32 13.54 -11.02
C LEU A 117 13.55 14.31 -10.52
N MET A 118 14.28 13.78 -9.54
CA MET A 118 15.48 14.44 -9.01
C MET A 118 16.61 14.57 -10.03
N GLN A 119 16.69 13.65 -11.00
CA GLN A 119 17.76 13.62 -12.01
C GLN A 119 17.42 14.42 -13.26
N ASN A 120 16.15 14.50 -13.64
CA ASN A 120 15.71 15.00 -14.95
C ASN A 120 14.82 16.25 -14.86
N CYS A 121 14.38 16.63 -13.66
CA CYS A 121 13.43 17.72 -13.46
C CYS A 121 14.01 18.75 -12.48
N SER A 122 14.78 19.69 -13.03
CA SER A 122 15.35 20.80 -12.26
C SER A 122 15.19 22.11 -13.03
N GLY A 123 14.43 23.06 -12.46
CA GLY A 123 14.32 24.42 -12.97
C GLY A 123 13.34 24.64 -14.12
N GLU A 124 12.68 23.58 -14.62
CA GLU A 124 11.68 23.67 -15.69
C GLU A 124 10.45 22.80 -15.39
N PRO A 125 9.24 23.18 -15.85
CA PRO A 125 8.02 22.40 -15.69
C PRO A 125 8.16 21.00 -16.31
N CYS A 126 7.77 19.96 -15.57
CA CYS A 126 8.09 18.57 -15.88
C CYS A 126 6.93 17.58 -15.70
N MET A 127 5.69 18.03 -15.48
CA MET A 127 4.54 17.15 -15.21
C MET A 127 4.21 16.24 -16.40
N LEU A 128 4.37 16.74 -17.63
CA LEU A 128 4.21 15.92 -18.84
C LEU A 128 5.31 14.85 -18.95
N SER A 129 6.56 15.21 -18.67
CA SER A 129 7.69 14.27 -18.65
C SER A 129 7.49 13.19 -17.59
N ALA A 130 7.04 13.57 -16.40
CA ALA A 130 6.69 12.64 -15.32
C ALA A 130 5.54 11.71 -15.73
N ARG A 131 4.52 12.24 -16.40
CA ARG A 131 3.38 11.46 -16.92
C ARG A 131 3.83 10.44 -17.97
N GLU A 132 4.70 10.85 -18.89
CA GLU A 132 5.24 9.98 -19.93
C GLU A 132 6.12 8.88 -19.33
N TRP A 133 6.98 9.23 -18.37
CA TRP A 133 7.76 8.23 -17.64
C TRP A 133 6.87 7.18 -16.97
N VAL A 134 5.79 7.60 -16.30
CA VAL A 134 4.82 6.67 -15.72
C VAL A 134 4.14 5.83 -16.80
N LYS A 135 3.78 6.42 -17.95
CA LYS A 135 3.18 5.69 -19.07
C LYS A 135 4.08 4.56 -19.57
N ASP A 136 5.37 4.84 -19.69
CA ASP A 136 6.35 3.92 -20.28
C ASP A 136 6.82 2.83 -19.31
N HIS A 137 6.86 3.12 -18.01
CA HIS A 137 7.45 2.21 -17.02
C HIS A 137 6.44 1.51 -16.12
N ALA A 138 5.25 2.09 -15.88
CA ALA A 138 4.36 1.62 -14.82
C ALA A 138 3.77 0.22 -15.08
N SER A 139 3.49 -0.13 -16.34
CA SER A 139 3.01 -1.47 -16.72
C SER A 139 4.02 -2.57 -16.36
N ALA A 140 5.31 -2.30 -16.53
CA ALA A 140 6.37 -3.26 -16.22
C ALA A 140 6.38 -3.66 -14.74
N TYR A 141 5.96 -2.78 -13.82
CA TYR A 141 5.89 -3.13 -12.39
C TYR A 141 4.76 -4.10 -12.06
N ILE A 142 3.71 -4.15 -12.89
CA ILE A 142 2.64 -5.13 -12.81
C ILE A 142 3.09 -6.45 -13.42
N ASP A 143 3.71 -6.38 -14.61
CA ASP A 143 4.19 -7.56 -15.33
C ASP A 143 5.38 -8.24 -14.65
N ARG A 144 6.13 -7.52 -13.80
CA ARG A 144 7.29 -8.06 -13.08
C ARG A 144 6.93 -9.23 -12.15
N GLU A 145 5.71 -9.34 -11.66
CA GLU A 145 5.25 -10.53 -10.91
C GLU A 145 4.67 -11.63 -11.82
N LEU A 146 4.00 -11.26 -12.91
CA LEU A 146 3.46 -12.20 -13.90
C LEU A 146 4.61 -12.93 -14.66
N SER A 147 5.73 -12.22 -14.86
CA SER A 147 6.94 -12.73 -15.52
C SER A 147 7.88 -13.44 -14.54
N ALA A 148 7.95 -12.99 -13.27
CA ALA A 148 8.65 -13.73 -12.22
C ALA A 148 8.00 -15.09 -11.91
N SER A 149 6.72 -15.27 -12.26
CA SER A 149 6.04 -16.57 -12.22
C SER A 149 6.28 -17.45 -13.47
N SER A 150 7.00 -16.99 -14.51
CA SER A 150 7.08 -17.69 -15.80
C SER A 150 8.45 -17.80 -16.49
N VAL A 151 9.56 -17.48 -15.83
CA VAL A 151 10.91 -17.82 -16.35
C VAL A 151 11.68 -18.66 -15.35
N MET A 152 11.33 -19.94 -15.29
CA MET A 152 12.35 -20.99 -15.11
C MET A 152 13.17 -21.06 -16.41
N THR A 153 14.48 -21.25 -16.26
CA THR A 153 15.52 -21.46 -17.29
C THR A 153 16.17 -20.20 -17.88
N SER A 154 17.15 -19.65 -17.17
CA SER A 154 18.57 -19.91 -17.49
C SER A 154 19.50 -19.13 -16.56
N ASN A 155 20.31 -19.90 -15.83
CA ASN A 155 21.58 -19.55 -15.19
C ASN A 155 21.89 -18.06 -14.99
N THR A 156 21.72 -17.56 -13.77
CA THR A 156 22.81 -16.95 -12.99
C THR A 156 22.44 -17.03 -11.52
N THR A 157 23.33 -17.65 -10.75
CA THR A 157 23.32 -17.78 -9.29
C THR A 157 23.18 -16.44 -8.57
N GLN A 158 22.00 -16.13 -8.03
CA GLN A 158 21.86 -15.36 -6.79
C GLN A 158 20.75 -16.03 -5.98
N SER A 159 21.10 -16.46 -4.78
CA SER A 159 20.19 -16.99 -3.78
C SER A 159 19.11 -15.95 -3.48
N GLU A 160 17.90 -16.15 -3.98
CA GLU A 160 16.73 -15.37 -3.54
C GLU A 160 16.46 -15.75 -2.08
N ASP A 161 16.64 -14.77 -1.18
CA ASP A 161 16.30 -14.92 0.22
C ASP A 161 14.78 -15.11 0.36
N VAL A 162 14.35 -16.35 0.59
CA VAL A 162 12.95 -16.67 0.79
C VAL A 162 12.56 -16.25 2.20
N ILE A 163 11.67 -15.28 2.34
CA ILE A 163 11.24 -14.79 3.66
C ILE A 163 9.96 -15.51 4.10
N PHE A 164 10.04 -16.16 5.25
CA PHE A 164 8.88 -16.66 5.98
C PHE A 164 8.33 -15.57 6.88
N THR A 165 7.03 -15.28 6.76
CA THR A 165 6.37 -14.24 7.56
C THR A 165 5.28 -14.86 8.41
N ARG A 166 5.12 -14.36 9.64
CA ARG A 166 3.97 -14.58 10.50
C ARG A 166 3.33 -13.24 10.85
N LEU A 167 2.06 -13.07 10.48
CA LEU A 167 1.27 -11.89 10.78
C LEU A 167 0.31 -12.13 11.92
N TRP A 168 0.34 -11.23 12.90
CA TRP A 168 -0.55 -11.21 14.05
C TRP A 168 -1.54 -10.06 13.91
N ILE A 169 -2.74 -10.36 13.45
CA ILE A 169 -3.77 -9.39 13.10
C ILE A 169 -4.79 -9.27 14.24
N TYR A 170 -5.09 -8.03 14.62
CA TYR A 170 -6.12 -7.68 15.58
C TYR A 170 -7.29 -6.99 14.89
N SER A 171 -8.50 -7.40 15.23
CA SER A 171 -9.74 -6.76 14.82
C SER A 171 -10.61 -6.44 16.04
N HIS A 172 -11.39 -5.36 15.95
CA HIS A 172 -12.35 -5.03 17.00
C HIS A 172 -13.37 -6.16 17.22
N HIS A 173 -13.78 -6.86 16.15
CA HIS A 173 -14.57 -8.10 16.23
C HIS A 173 -14.65 -8.80 14.86
N ILE A 174 -14.85 -10.12 14.88
CA ILE A 174 -15.13 -10.93 13.69
C ILE A 174 -16.40 -11.74 13.93
N TYR A 175 -17.57 -11.15 13.70
CA TYR A 175 -18.87 -11.83 13.85
C TYR A 175 -19.50 -12.24 12.51
N ASN A 176 -19.19 -11.50 11.45
CA ASN A 176 -19.80 -11.71 10.15
C ASN A 176 -19.36 -13.06 9.56
N LYS A 177 -20.32 -13.94 9.26
CA LYS A 177 -20.09 -15.29 8.72
C LYS A 177 -19.33 -15.27 7.39
N GLN A 178 -19.61 -14.29 6.53
CA GLN A 178 -18.90 -14.14 5.24
C GLN A 178 -17.43 -13.80 5.46
N LYS A 179 -17.11 -12.89 6.39
CA LYS A 179 -15.70 -12.58 6.72
C LYS A 179 -14.96 -13.80 7.25
N ARG A 180 -15.60 -14.57 8.15
CA ARG A 180 -15.06 -15.82 8.69
C ARG A 180 -14.74 -16.81 7.57
N LYS A 181 -15.71 -17.02 6.66
CA LYS A 181 -15.54 -17.89 5.49
C LYS A 181 -14.39 -17.42 4.58
N ASN A 182 -14.36 -16.13 4.23
CA ASN A 182 -13.31 -15.55 3.38
C ASN A 182 -11.91 -15.72 4.00
N ILE A 183 -11.78 -15.52 5.32
CA ILE A 183 -10.51 -15.72 6.03
C ILE A 183 -10.01 -17.16 5.86
N ILE A 184 -10.88 -18.16 6.01
CA ILE A 184 -10.50 -19.56 5.85
C ILE A 184 -10.16 -19.89 4.39
N GLU A 185 -11.01 -19.46 3.45
CA GLU A 185 -10.85 -19.76 2.03
C GLU A 185 -9.59 -19.14 1.44
N TRP A 186 -9.32 -17.86 1.72
CA TRP A 186 -8.14 -17.17 1.18
C TRP A 186 -6.83 -17.68 1.78
N ALA A 187 -6.81 -18.05 3.06
CA ALA A 187 -5.61 -18.65 3.63
C ALA A 187 -5.32 -20.01 2.99
N LYS A 188 -6.36 -20.82 2.73
CA LYS A 188 -6.19 -22.10 2.03
C LYS A 188 -5.71 -21.89 0.59
N GLU A 189 -6.30 -20.95 -0.13
CA GLU A 189 -5.91 -20.58 -1.50
C GLU A 189 -4.43 -20.17 -1.57
N LEU A 190 -3.98 -19.36 -0.61
CA LEU A 190 -2.62 -18.83 -0.53
C LEU A 190 -1.64 -19.78 0.19
N SER A 191 -2.04 -21.02 0.46
CA SER A 191 -1.21 -22.02 1.17
C SER A 191 -0.65 -21.52 2.52
N LEU A 192 -1.44 -20.72 3.24
CA LEU A 192 -1.12 -20.20 4.57
C LEU A 192 -1.65 -21.12 5.67
N SER A 193 -0.95 -21.13 6.80
CA SER A 193 -1.40 -21.78 8.02
C SER A 193 -1.60 -20.76 9.13
N GLY A 194 -2.20 -21.15 10.25
CA GLY A 194 -2.42 -20.25 11.38
C GLY A 194 -3.75 -20.51 12.07
N PHE A 195 -4.38 -19.47 12.59
CA PHE A 195 -5.71 -19.58 13.16
C PHE A 195 -6.51 -18.29 13.04
N SER A 196 -7.83 -18.42 13.09
CA SER A 196 -8.76 -17.30 13.23
C SER A 196 -9.65 -17.55 14.45
N MET A 197 -9.61 -16.63 15.40
CA MET A 197 -10.50 -16.60 16.56
C MET A 197 -11.59 -15.54 16.31
N PRO A 198 -12.81 -15.95 15.92
CA PRO A 198 -13.95 -15.05 15.85
C PRO A 198 -14.36 -14.60 17.25
N GLY A 199 -15.05 -13.46 17.35
CA GLY A 199 -15.44 -12.90 18.65
C GLY A 199 -15.11 -11.42 18.78
N LYS A 200 -15.15 -10.91 20.02
CA LYS A 200 -14.68 -9.57 20.41
C LYS A 200 -13.68 -9.68 21.57
N PRO A 201 -12.39 -9.40 21.35
CA PRO A 201 -11.79 -9.01 20.07
C PRO A 201 -11.69 -10.17 19.08
N GLY A 202 -11.55 -9.85 17.79
CA GLY A 202 -11.24 -10.85 16.78
C GLY A 202 -9.73 -10.92 16.58
N VAL A 203 -9.18 -12.13 16.53
CA VAL A 203 -7.73 -12.36 16.38
C VAL A 203 -7.51 -13.27 15.18
N VAL A 204 -6.57 -12.92 14.30
CA VAL A 204 -6.16 -13.77 13.19
C VAL A 204 -4.64 -13.85 13.20
N CYS A 205 -4.12 -15.06 13.12
CA CYS A 205 -2.71 -15.34 12.87
C CYS A 205 -2.60 -16.06 11.54
N VAL A 206 -1.73 -15.58 10.66
CA VAL A 206 -1.37 -16.30 9.43
C VAL A 206 0.14 -16.39 9.30
N GLU A 207 0.63 -17.51 8.81
CA GLU A 207 2.05 -17.75 8.57
C GLU A 207 2.28 -18.51 7.27
N GLY A 208 3.40 -18.20 6.61
CA GLY A 208 3.75 -18.77 5.32
C GLY A 208 4.78 -17.89 4.60
N LEU A 209 4.80 -17.99 3.27
CA LEU A 209 5.64 -17.13 2.43
C LEU A 209 5.20 -15.67 2.59
N GLN A 210 6.16 -14.74 2.69
CA GLN A 210 5.88 -13.32 2.88
C GLN A 210 4.87 -12.78 1.86
N SER A 211 5.07 -13.07 0.56
CA SER A 211 4.17 -12.63 -0.51
C SER A 211 2.73 -13.08 -0.29
N ASN A 212 2.54 -14.34 0.08
CA ASN A 212 1.21 -14.90 0.36
C ASN A 212 0.57 -14.27 1.60
N CYS A 213 1.36 -14.02 2.66
CA CYS A 213 0.88 -13.34 3.86
C CYS A 213 0.44 -11.89 3.58
N GLU A 214 1.19 -11.17 2.75
CA GLU A 214 0.84 -9.80 2.33
C GLU A 214 -0.42 -9.77 1.46
N GLU A 215 -0.55 -10.71 0.51
CA GLU A 215 -1.75 -10.83 -0.32
C GLU A 215 -2.98 -11.16 0.53
N PHE A 216 -2.85 -12.09 1.48
CA PHE A 216 -3.91 -12.39 2.44
C PHE A 216 -4.32 -11.14 3.23
N TRP A 217 -3.35 -10.38 3.73
CA TRP A 217 -3.61 -9.15 4.47
C TRP A 217 -4.29 -8.09 3.60
N SER A 218 -3.87 -7.92 2.35
CA SER A 218 -4.48 -7.01 1.37
C SER A 218 -5.98 -7.31 1.18
N ARG A 219 -6.32 -8.59 0.95
CA ARG A 219 -7.71 -9.05 0.80
C ARG A 219 -8.52 -8.83 2.08
N VAL A 220 -7.98 -9.22 3.23
CA VAL A 220 -8.65 -9.10 4.53
C VAL A 220 -8.92 -7.63 4.86
N LYS A 221 -7.95 -6.74 4.68
CA LYS A 221 -8.07 -5.30 4.99
C LYS A 221 -9.19 -4.59 4.21
N ARG A 222 -9.48 -5.03 2.99
CA ARG A 222 -10.54 -4.46 2.12
C ARG A 222 -11.97 -4.78 2.57
N LEU A 223 -12.15 -5.75 3.48
CA LEU A 223 -13.46 -6.03 4.06
C LEU A 223 -13.89 -4.87 5.00
N THR A 224 -15.17 -4.82 5.34
CA THR A 224 -15.76 -3.71 6.12
C THR A 224 -15.44 -3.80 7.61
N TRP A 225 -14.33 -3.24 8.10
CA TRP A 225 -13.94 -3.31 9.52
C TRP A 225 -14.24 -2.04 10.31
N LYS A 226 -14.65 -2.19 11.58
CA LYS A 226 -14.65 -1.04 12.52
C LYS A 226 -13.23 -0.61 12.88
N ARG A 227 -12.33 -1.59 13.06
CA ARG A 227 -10.89 -1.41 13.24
C ARG A 227 -10.22 -2.75 12.98
N ILE A 228 -9.20 -2.76 12.15
CA ILE A 228 -8.33 -3.92 11.89
C ILE A 228 -6.89 -3.43 11.69
N LEU A 229 -5.90 -4.13 12.23
CA LEU A 229 -4.49 -3.77 12.11
C LEU A 229 -3.59 -4.99 12.40
N ILE A 230 -2.39 -4.97 11.84
CA ILE A 230 -1.32 -5.88 12.24
C ILE A 230 -0.76 -5.37 13.57
N ARG A 231 -0.81 -6.19 14.61
CA ARG A 231 -0.21 -5.92 15.93
C ARG A 231 1.27 -6.27 15.96
N HIS A 232 1.61 -7.40 15.36
CA HIS A 232 2.97 -7.89 15.33
C HIS A 232 3.24 -8.63 14.02
N ARG A 233 4.50 -8.63 13.62
CA ARG A 233 5.00 -9.27 12.42
C ARG A 233 6.35 -9.89 12.72
N GLU A 234 6.49 -11.16 12.38
CA GLU A 234 7.75 -11.88 12.42
C GLU A 234 8.17 -12.18 10.98
N ASP A 235 9.38 -11.81 10.60
CA ASP A 235 9.98 -12.14 9.31
C ASP A 235 11.27 -12.94 9.56
N VAL A 236 11.41 -14.08 8.88
CA VAL A 236 12.57 -14.97 8.99
C VAL A 236 13.09 -15.24 7.59
N SER A 237 14.31 -14.80 7.29
CA SER A 237 15.00 -15.14 6.04
C SER A 237 15.41 -16.62 6.05
N LEU A 238 15.08 -17.34 4.99
CA LEU A 238 15.45 -18.75 4.79
C LEU A 238 16.58 -18.82 3.77
N GLU A 239 17.80 -19.08 4.25
CA GLU A 239 18.97 -19.33 3.42
C GLU A 239 18.86 -20.73 2.79
N GLY A 240 18.44 -20.81 1.51
CA GLY A 240 18.36 -22.08 0.78
C GLY A 240 17.00 -22.41 0.18
N GLY A 241 15.97 -21.59 0.41
CA GLY A 241 14.73 -21.52 -0.38
C GLY A 241 13.89 -22.80 -0.46
N GLY A 242 14.18 -23.80 0.39
CA GLY A 242 13.52 -25.10 0.31
C GLY A 242 12.13 -25.11 0.95
N HIS A 243 11.17 -25.75 0.29
CA HIS A 243 9.83 -26.07 0.84
C HIS A 243 9.90 -26.72 2.24
N ALA A 244 10.97 -27.47 2.53
CA ALA A 244 11.22 -28.12 3.82
C ALA A 244 11.56 -27.13 4.96
N GLU A 245 12.20 -26.00 4.66
CA GLU A 245 12.55 -25.00 5.67
C GLU A 245 11.34 -24.15 6.05
N ILE A 246 10.50 -23.78 5.07
CA ILE A 246 9.20 -23.16 5.30
C ILE A 246 8.36 -24.05 6.23
N GLN A 247 8.34 -25.35 6.00
CA GLN A 247 7.57 -26.27 6.83
C GLN A 247 8.09 -26.38 8.26
N LYS A 248 9.40 -26.24 8.49
CA LYS A 248 10.00 -26.21 9.84
C LYS A 248 9.64 -24.95 10.63
N GLN A 249 9.43 -23.81 9.95
CA GLN A 249 9.05 -22.56 10.61
C GLN A 249 7.57 -22.48 11.00
N ARG A 250 6.71 -23.32 10.39
CA ARG A 250 5.27 -23.34 10.68
C ARG A 250 5.00 -23.87 12.09
N LYS A 251 4.27 -23.08 12.90
CA LYS A 251 3.73 -23.50 14.21
C LYS A 251 2.33 -24.11 14.09
N PHE A 252 1.67 -23.88 12.95
CA PHE A 252 0.33 -24.36 12.63
C PHE A 252 0.36 -25.19 11.35
N SER A 253 -0.34 -26.32 11.34
CA SER A 253 -0.40 -27.24 10.20
C SER A 253 -1.29 -26.74 9.07
N ALA A 254 -2.41 -26.08 9.41
CA ALA A 254 -3.37 -25.48 8.50
C ALA A 254 -3.96 -24.23 9.15
N LEU A 255 -4.70 -23.42 8.38
CA LEU A 255 -5.50 -22.35 8.97
C LEU A 255 -6.80 -22.93 9.54
N GLU A 256 -6.99 -22.81 10.85
CA GLU A 256 -8.18 -23.31 11.53
C GLU A 256 -8.95 -22.19 12.23
N GLU A 257 -10.27 -22.26 12.20
CA GLU A 257 -11.09 -21.41 13.05
C GLU A 257 -11.11 -21.98 14.48
N LYS A 258 -10.64 -21.20 15.46
CA LYS A 258 -10.61 -21.61 16.87
C LYS A 258 -11.70 -20.90 17.64
N CYS A 259 -12.69 -21.68 18.07
CA CYS A 259 -13.75 -21.23 18.95
C CYS A 259 -13.46 -21.74 20.37
N PHE A 260 -13.02 -20.86 21.25
CA PHE A 260 -12.93 -21.06 22.70
C PHE A 260 -14.29 -20.87 23.37
N ASP A 261 -14.45 -21.37 24.60
CA ASP A 261 -15.74 -21.28 25.30
C ASP A 261 -16.14 -19.82 25.52
N ALA A 262 -17.35 -19.50 25.07
CA ALA A 262 -17.83 -18.14 25.07
C ALA A 262 -18.45 -17.76 26.42
N HIS A 263 -17.94 -16.67 27.01
CA HIS A 263 -18.42 -16.12 28.27
C HIS A 263 -19.05 -14.72 28.06
N GLY A 264 -19.83 -14.26 29.03
CA GLY A 264 -20.50 -12.95 29.02
C GLY A 264 -21.96 -12.96 28.51
N PRO A 265 -22.69 -11.83 28.63
CA PRO A 265 -24.16 -11.77 28.54
C PRO A 265 -24.77 -12.21 27.20
N ARG A 266 -23.94 -12.37 26.16
CA ARG A 266 -24.36 -12.75 24.80
C ARG A 266 -23.52 -13.90 24.21
N GLY A 267 -22.68 -14.57 25.00
CA GLY A 267 -21.81 -15.66 24.50
C GLY A 267 -20.90 -15.23 23.34
N ASN A 268 -20.38 -14.00 23.36
CA ASN A 268 -19.57 -13.42 22.28
C ASN A 268 -18.17 -12.98 22.72
N HIS A 269 -17.85 -13.15 24.01
CA HIS A 269 -16.51 -12.91 24.53
C HIS A 269 -15.81 -14.26 24.64
N MET A 270 -14.74 -14.43 23.86
CA MET A 270 -13.96 -15.65 23.90
C MET A 270 -13.11 -15.66 25.16
N ASP A 271 -12.95 -16.81 25.79
CA ASP A 271 -12.06 -16.97 26.94
C ASP A 271 -10.60 -16.70 26.52
N LEU A 272 -10.07 -15.55 26.97
CA LEU A 272 -8.69 -15.15 26.69
C LEU A 272 -7.67 -16.06 27.39
N GLY A 273 -8.02 -16.71 28.50
CA GLY A 273 -7.18 -17.70 29.16
C GLY A 273 -7.01 -18.97 28.32
N GLN A 274 -8.08 -19.42 27.64
CA GLN A 274 -7.97 -20.52 26.68
C GLN A 274 -7.14 -20.14 25.45
N LEU A 275 -7.24 -18.89 24.98
CA LEU A 275 -6.35 -18.37 23.92
C LEU A 275 -4.89 -18.37 24.39
N TYR A 276 -4.61 -17.94 25.62
CA TYR A 276 -3.26 -17.98 26.19
C TYR A 276 -2.70 -19.41 26.23
N GLN A 277 -3.45 -20.37 26.79
CA GLN A 277 -3.04 -21.79 26.82
C GLN A 277 -2.83 -22.37 25.41
N PHE A 278 -3.63 -21.95 24.44
CA PHE A 278 -3.45 -22.35 23.05
C PHE A 278 -2.16 -21.79 22.45
N LEU A 279 -1.85 -20.51 22.70
CA LEU A 279 -0.59 -19.89 22.26
C LEU A 279 0.62 -20.51 22.95
N GLU A 280 0.53 -20.82 24.25
CA GLU A 280 1.58 -21.48 25.02
C GLU A 280 1.92 -22.86 24.46
N LYS A 281 0.90 -23.69 24.18
CA LYS A 281 1.07 -25.01 23.52
C LYS A 281 1.73 -24.92 22.14
N LYS A 282 1.67 -23.75 21.51
CA LYS A 282 2.27 -23.46 20.20
C LYS A 282 3.59 -22.70 20.29
N GLY A 283 4.10 -22.41 21.50
CA GLY A 283 5.33 -21.65 21.70
C GLY A 283 5.21 -20.19 21.25
N CYS A 284 4.05 -19.57 21.44
CA CYS A 284 3.73 -18.18 21.08
C CYS A 284 3.15 -17.37 22.25
N ALA A 285 3.42 -17.76 23.50
CA ALA A 285 2.84 -17.11 24.68
C ALA A 285 3.13 -15.60 24.73
N ASP A 286 4.34 -15.18 24.35
CA ASP A 286 4.80 -13.78 24.35
C ASP A 286 3.92 -12.83 23.52
N ILE A 287 3.25 -13.38 22.50
CA ILE A 287 2.35 -12.64 21.62
C ILE A 287 1.08 -12.19 22.34
N PHE A 288 0.66 -12.89 23.40
CA PHE A 288 -0.51 -12.52 24.19
C PHE A 288 -0.35 -11.13 24.81
N GLN A 289 0.83 -10.85 25.37
CA GLN A 289 1.18 -9.53 25.90
C GLN A 289 1.16 -8.47 24.79
N MET A 290 1.61 -8.79 23.58
CA MET A 290 1.60 -7.86 22.44
C MET A 290 0.19 -7.52 21.93
N TYR A 291 -0.77 -8.44 22.06
CA TYR A 291 -2.16 -8.19 21.68
C TYR A 291 -2.92 -7.34 22.68
N PHE A 292 -2.72 -7.59 23.98
CA PHE A 292 -3.59 -7.09 25.04
C PHE A 292 -2.91 -6.16 26.05
N GLY A 293 -1.59 -6.06 26.05
CA GLY A 293 -0.83 -5.18 26.95
C GLY A 293 -0.86 -5.62 28.43
N VAL A 294 -1.16 -6.89 28.69
CA VAL A 294 -1.20 -7.52 30.02
C VAL A 294 -0.31 -8.76 29.98
N GLU A 295 0.48 -8.97 31.04
CA GLU A 295 1.08 -10.28 31.30
C GLU A 295 -0.06 -11.28 31.54
N GLY A 296 0.02 -12.43 30.87
CA GLY A 296 -1.02 -13.46 30.83
C GLY A 296 -1.34 -14.06 32.20
#